data_AF-A0A3S0CN96-F1
#
_entry.id   AF-A0A3S0CN96-F1
#
_cell.length_a   1.000
_cell.length_b   1.000
_cell.length_c   1.000
_cell.angle_alpha   90.00
_cell.angle_beta   90.00
_cell.angle_gamma   90.00
#
_symmetry.space_group_name_H-M   'P 1'
#
loop_
_entity.id
_entity.type
_entity.pdbx_description
1 polymer ?
#
loop_
_entity_poly.entity_id
_entity_poly.type
_entity_poly.pdbx_seq_one_letter_code
_entity_poly.pdbx_strand_id
1 'polypeptide(L)' 'MTTLTLIFNGPPSQARRALGALLQRYRSAYFVERSSNEYAVTADERTAAELAAQPQWSTRLAPAAAQR' A
#
# COMPACT_ATOMS: atom_id res chain seq x y z
N MET A 1 -5.67 -1.85 13.25
CA MET A 1 -4.65 -1.95 12.18
C MET A 1 -5.14 -2.94 11.15
N THR A 2 -5.06 -2.59 9.88
CA THR A 2 -5.45 -3.43 8.74
C THR A 2 -4.26 -3.60 7.80
N THR A 3 -4.22 -4.74 7.12
CA THR A 3 -3.19 -5.02 6.10
C THR A 3 -3.85 -5.08 4.74
N LEU A 4 -3.32 -4.30 3.80
CA LEU A 4 -3.78 -4.23 2.42
C LEU A 4 -2.59 -4.39 1.48
N THR A 5 -2.86 -4.92 0.30
CA THR A 5 -1.91 -4.97 -0.80
C THR A 5 -2.11 -3.73 -1.65
N LEU A 6 -1.05 -2.96 -1.81
CA LEU A 6 -0.99 -1.74 -2.60
C LEU A 6 -0.24 -2.06 -3.90
N ILE A 7 -0.92 -1.92 -5.03
CA ILE A 7 -0.41 -2.23 -6.36
C ILE A 7 -0.25 -0.92 -7.13
N PHE A 8 0.96 -0.65 -7.61
CA PHE A 8 1.23 0.52 -8.44
C PHE A 8 0.76 0.26 -9.87
N ASN A 9 -0.08 1.16 -10.41
CA ASN A 9 -0.67 1.00 -11.74
C ASN A 9 0.25 1.46 -12.89
N GLY A 10 1.40 2.05 -12.57
CA GLY A 10 2.35 2.58 -13.55
C GLY A 10 3.61 1.72 -13.75
N PRO A 11 4.62 2.26 -14.45
CA PRO A 11 5.89 1.59 -14.67
C PRO A 11 6.65 1.33 -13.35
N PRO A 12 7.34 0.19 -13.19
CA PRO A 12 8.07 -0.14 -11.96
C PRO A 12 9.15 0.86 -11.57
N SER A 13 9.76 1.52 -12.55
CA SER A 13 10.75 2.59 -12.33
C SER A 13 10.16 3.85 -11.66
N GLN A 14 8.84 3.99 -11.63
CA GLN A 14 8.12 5.07 -10.97
C GLN A 14 7.50 4.62 -9.63
N ALA A 15 7.27 3.32 -9.42
CA ALA A 15 6.66 2.78 -8.22
C ALA A 15 7.39 3.21 -6.94
N ARG A 16 8.73 3.06 -6.90
CA ARG A 16 9.54 3.46 -5.73
C ARG A 16 9.51 4.95 -5.44
N ARG A 17 9.46 5.79 -6.48
CA ARG A 17 9.35 7.26 -6.33
C ARG A 17 7.98 7.64 -5.77
N ALA A 18 6.92 7.06 -6.31
CA ALA A 18 5.56 7.26 -5.80
C ALA A 18 5.42 6.74 -4.36
N LEU A 19 6.02 5.59 -4.04
CA LEU A 19 6.05 5.03 -2.68
C LEU A 19 6.75 5.96 -1.71
N GLY A 20 7.87 6.57 -2.12
CA GLY A 20 8.59 7.55 -1.31
C GLY A 20 7.69 8.74 -0.89
N ALA A 21 6.80 9.20 -1.77
CA ALA A 21 5.83 10.24 -1.44
C ALA A 21 4.80 9.76 -0.40
N LEU A 22 4.34 8.51 -0.53
CA LEU A 22 3.41 7.90 0.44
C LEU A 22 4.07 7.70 1.81
N LEU A 23 5.31 7.22 1.88
CA LEU A 23 6.07 7.04 3.12
C LEU A 23 6.26 8.37 3.88
N GLN A 24 6.47 9.48 3.15
CA GLN A 24 6.59 10.79 3.78
C GLN A 24 5.26 11.30 4.35
N ARG A 25 4.14 11.01 3.68
CA ARG A 25 2.79 11.43 4.07
C ARG A 25 2.21 10.55 5.18
N TYR A 26 2.45 9.24 5.12
CA TYR A 26 1.85 8.22 5.97
C TYR A 26 2.91 7.56 6.86
N ARG A 27 3.44 8.34 7.80
CA ARG A 27 4.56 7.92 8.69
C ARG A 27 4.22 6.76 9.62
N SER A 28 2.93 6.57 9.89
CA SER A 28 2.41 5.50 10.75
C SER A 28 2.12 4.21 10.00
N ALA A 29 2.23 4.21 8.66
CA ALA A 29 2.01 3.03 7.83
C ALA A 29 3.33 2.30 7.57
N TYR A 30 3.27 0.97 7.61
CA TYR A 30 4.41 0.10 7.34
C TYR A 30 4.25 -0.52 5.95
N PHE A 31 5.25 -0.37 5.09
CA PHE A 31 5.22 -0.83 3.70
C PHE A 31 6.32 -1.88 3.48
N VAL A 32 5.96 -3.02 2.90
CA VAL A 32 6.85 -4.14 2.56
C VAL A 32 6.74 -4.42 1.08
N GLU A 33 7.84 -4.27 0.33
CA GLU A 33 7.91 -4.62 -1.10
C GLU A 33 7.76 -6.14 -1.27
N ARG A 34 6.72 -6.57 -1.98
CA ARG A 34 6.49 -7.97 -2.39
C ARG A 34 6.99 -8.22 -3.81
N SER A 35 6.85 -7.22 -4.67
CA SER A 35 7.32 -7.19 -6.05
C SER A 35 7.50 -5.74 -6.49
N SER A 36 8.12 -5.50 -7.65
CA SER A 36 8.46 -4.15 -8.12
C SER A 36 7.27 -3.18 -8.18
N ASN A 37 6.04 -3.69 -8.34
CA ASN A 37 4.80 -2.91 -8.33
C ASN A 37 3.87 -3.26 -7.17
N GLU A 38 4.22 -4.19 -6.30
CA GLU A 38 3.30 -4.70 -5.26
C GLU A 38 3.92 -4.56 -3.88
N TYR A 39 3.15 -3.96 -2.96
CA TYR A 39 3.60 -3.65 -1.62
C TYR A 39 2.53 -4.11 -0.62
N ALA A 40 2.91 -4.87 0.39
CA ALA A 40 2.05 -5.11 1.55
C ALA A 40 2.14 -3.91 2.49
N VAL A 41 0.99 -3.33 2.83
CA VAL A 41 0.89 -2.13 3.66
C VAL A 41 0.06 -2.42 4.89
N THR A 42 0.63 -2.19 6.06
CA THR A 42 -0.08 -2.28 7.34
C THR A 42 -0.24 -0.88 7.89
N ALA A 43 -1.50 -0.45 8.08
CA ALA A 43 -1.83 0.90 8.55
C ALA A 43 -3.12 0.89 9.39
N ASP A 44 -3.48 2.03 9.97
CA ASP A 44 -4.82 2.25 10.52
C ASP A 44 -5.87 2.36 9.39
N GLU A 45 -7.16 2.20 9.73
CA GLU A 45 -8.24 2.17 8.75
C GLU A 45 -8.40 3.47 7.97
N ARG A 46 -8.09 4.62 8.60
CA ARG A 46 -8.13 5.92 7.94
C ARG A 46 -7.02 6.02 6.89
N THR A 47 -5.80 5.71 7.28
CA THR A 47 -4.66 5.67 6.34
C THR A 47 -4.89 4.67 5.21
N ALA A 48 -5.45 3.50 5.51
CA ALA A 48 -5.82 2.50 4.51
C ALA A 48 -6.85 3.02 3.49
N ALA A 49 -7.90 3.72 3.95
CA ALA A 49 -8.89 4.34 3.09
C ALA A 49 -8.27 5.45 2.22
N GLU A 50 -7.36 6.25 2.76
CA GLU A 50 -6.66 7.29 2.00
C GLU A 50 -5.70 6.71 0.95
N LEU A 51 -5.04 5.59 1.25
CA LEU A 51 -4.21 4.85 0.30
C LEU A 51 -5.06 4.25 -0.83
N ALA A 52 -6.25 3.75 -0.51
CA ALA A 52 -7.21 3.24 -1.48
C ALA A 52 -7.78 4.33 -2.40
N ALA A 53 -7.79 5.59 -1.96
CA ALA A 53 -8.23 6.73 -2.75
C ALA A 53 -7.15 7.28 -3.69
N GLN A 54 -5.92 6.76 -3.67
CA GLN A 54 -4.84 7.27 -4.51
C GLN A 54 -5.02 6.84 -5.98
N PRO A 55 -5.06 7.76 -6.95
CA PRO A 55 -5.38 7.44 -8.34
C PRO A 55 -4.32 6.56 -9.04
N GLN A 56 -3.07 6.63 -8.59
CA GLN A 56 -1.95 5.85 -9.16
C GLN A 56 -1.82 4.45 -8.56
N TRP A 57 -2.67 4.11 -7.57
CA TRP A 57 -2.55 2.89 -6.79
C TRP A 57 -3.87 2.14 -6.75
N SER A 58 -3.80 0.84 -6.94
CA SER A 58 -4.92 -0.07 -6.67
C SER A 58 -4.69 -0.75 -5.34
N THR A 59 -5.75 -0.84 -4.53
CA THR A 59 -5.69 -1.56 -3.26
C THR A 59 -6.49 -2.85 -3.36
N ARG A 60 -5.92 -3.89 -2.78
CA ARG A 60 -6.61 -5.15 -2.53
C ARG A 60 -6.49 -5.41 -1.04
N LEU A 61 -7.62 -5.48 -0.33
CA LEU A 61 -7.58 -5.95 1.05
C LEU A 61 -6.89 -7.31 1.04
N ALA A 62 -5.83 -7.47 1.82
CA ALA A 62 -5.30 -8.80 2.03
C ALA A 62 -6.46 -9.61 2.61
N PRO A 63 -6.77 -10.81 2.08
CA PRO A 63 -7.74 -11.65 2.76
C PRO A 63 -7.26 -11.74 4.19
N ALA A 64 -8.09 -11.29 5.14
CA ALA A 64 -7.82 -11.45 6.56
C ALA A 64 -7.42 -12.91 6.69
N ALA A 65 -6.13 -13.16 6.97
CA ALA A 65 -5.62 -14.52 7.05
C ALA A 65 -6.60 -15.21 7.99
N ALA A 66 -7.38 -16.14 7.43
CA ALA A 66 -8.36 -16.87 8.21
C ALA A 66 -7.54 -17.47 9.34
N GLN A 67 -7.68 -16.91 10.55
CA GLN A 67 -7.19 -17.50 11.77
C GLN A 67 -7.91 -18.83 11.85
N ARG A 68 -7.28 -19.88 11.32
CA ARG A 68 -7.59 -21.26 11.64
C ARG A 68 -6.64 -21.68 12.75
#